data_AF-A0A7V3MIT4-F1
#
_entry.id   AF-A0A7V3MIT4-F1
#
_cell.length_a   1.000
_cell.length_b   1.000
_cell.length_c   1.000
_cell.angle_alpha   90.00
_cell.angle_beta   90.00
_cell.angle_gamma   90.00
#
_symmetry.space_group_name_H-M   'P 1'
#
loop_
_entity.id
_entity.type
_entity.pdbx_description
1 polymer ?
#
loop_
_entity_poly.entity_id
_entity_poly.type
_entity_poly.pdbx_seq_one_letter_code
_entity_poly.pdbx_strand_id
1 'polypeptide(L)'
;MSVTTQTRMRRKSGANVRRRFLGLSRTTRQVVTVIALIAIAFAIGSWFVGKLLRPINLVSNEERERDRVVAEYKALCRENAQLRRQLHDLQTRRGIEREARKLGFVMPGETAVVVPEESKR
;
A
#
# COMPACT_ATOMS: atom_id res chain seq x y z
N MET A 1 -1.82 -5.75 101.63
CA MET A 1 -0.67 -4.87 101.35
C MET A 1 -0.13 -5.21 99.97
N SER A 2 -0.23 -4.24 99.07
CA SER A 2 0.56 -3.99 97.85
C SER A 2 0.94 -5.15 96.93
N VAL A 3 0.14 -5.37 95.89
CA VAL A 3 0.51 -6.14 94.69
C VAL A 3 1.35 -5.27 93.76
N THR A 4 2.51 -5.79 93.38
CA THR A 4 3.49 -5.13 92.51
C THR A 4 3.23 -5.45 91.03
N THR A 5 3.10 -4.37 90.26
CA THR A 5 3.56 -4.11 88.88
C THR A 5 4.23 -5.28 88.11
N GLN A 6 3.81 -5.54 86.86
CA GLN A 6 4.60 -5.19 85.67
C GLN A 6 3.92 -5.50 84.33
N THR A 7 4.14 -4.55 83.44
CA THR A 7 3.75 -4.39 82.05
C THR A 7 4.53 -5.33 81.11
N ARG A 8 3.89 -5.87 80.06
CA ARG A 8 4.59 -6.06 78.77
C ARG A 8 3.64 -6.15 77.57
N MET A 9 3.84 -5.23 76.64
CA MET A 9 3.30 -5.26 75.29
C MET A 9 3.66 -6.57 74.57
N ARG A 10 2.78 -7.05 73.67
CA ARG A 10 3.24 -7.84 72.52
C ARG A 10 2.45 -7.57 71.24
N ARG A 11 3.25 -7.18 70.25
CA ARG A 11 2.98 -6.79 68.85
C ARG A 11 2.20 -7.81 68.02
N LYS A 12 1.39 -7.25 67.11
CA LYS A 12 1.22 -7.57 65.68
C LYS A 12 1.02 -9.05 65.31
N SER A 13 -0.25 -9.46 65.25
CA SER A 13 -0.74 -10.44 64.27
C SER A 13 -0.58 -9.79 62.88
N GLY A 14 0.20 -10.29 61.93
CA GLY A 14 0.42 -11.68 61.56
C GLY A 14 -0.08 -11.84 60.13
N ALA A 15 0.54 -11.12 59.19
CA ALA A 15 0.21 -11.10 57.76
C ALA A 15 0.39 -12.50 57.16
N ASN A 16 -0.71 -13.27 57.08
CA ASN A 16 -0.74 -14.55 56.39
C ASN A 16 -1.03 -14.35 54.89
N VAL A 17 -0.14 -13.63 54.19
CA VAL A 17 0.01 -13.79 52.74
C VAL A 17 1.00 -14.94 52.55
N ARG A 18 0.45 -16.15 52.51
CA ARG A 18 1.17 -17.37 52.14
C ARG A 18 1.72 -17.21 50.72
N ARG A 19 2.91 -16.62 50.59
CA ARG A 19 3.77 -16.82 49.43
C ARG A 19 4.19 -18.28 49.44
N ARG A 20 3.46 -19.12 48.73
CA ARG A 20 3.97 -20.40 48.25
C ARG A 20 5.08 -20.08 47.25
N PHE A 21 6.26 -19.78 47.77
CA PHE A 21 7.47 -19.66 46.99
C PHE A 21 7.75 -21.03 46.38
N LEU A 22 7.56 -21.06 45.07
CA LEU A 22 8.12 -21.95 44.08
C LEU A 22 9.44 -22.62 44.53
N GLY A 23 9.31 -23.77 45.18
CA GLY A 23 10.35 -24.80 45.21
C GLY A 23 10.41 -25.51 43.86
N LEU A 24 10.69 -24.79 42.78
CA LEU A 24 11.05 -25.45 41.52
C LEU A 24 12.41 -26.09 41.70
N SER A 25 12.49 -27.40 41.44
CA SER A 25 13.73 -28.14 41.47
C SER A 25 14.72 -27.55 40.44
N ARG A 26 16.01 -27.76 40.66
CA ARG A 26 17.08 -27.22 39.79
C ARG A 26 16.87 -27.58 38.32
N THR A 27 16.29 -28.75 38.04
CA THR A 27 15.96 -29.22 36.70
C THR A 27 14.83 -28.43 36.06
N THR A 28 13.78 -28.08 36.80
CA THR A 28 12.68 -27.26 36.26
C THR A 28 13.14 -25.85 35.91
N ARG A 29 14.04 -25.26 36.71
CA ARG A 29 14.63 -23.95 36.40
C ARG A 29 15.45 -23.98 35.11
N GLN A 30 16.25 -25.03 34.91
CA GLN A 30 17.05 -25.21 33.70
C GLN A 30 16.18 -25.36 32.45
N VAL A 31 15.13 -26.18 32.52
CA VAL A 31 14.19 -26.35 31.39
C VAL A 31 13.49 -25.04 31.04
N VAL A 32 13.02 -24.28 32.04
CA VAL A 32 12.38 -22.98 31.80
C VAL A 32 13.37 -21.98 31.18
N THR A 33 14.63 -21.95 31.62
CA THR A 33 15.64 -21.07 31.01
C THR A 33 15.96 -21.44 29.56
N VAL A 34 16.01 -22.73 29.23
CA VAL A 34 16.26 -23.18 27.85
C VAL A 34 15.08 -22.82 26.94
N ILE A 35 13.85 -23.04 27.39
CA ILE A 35 12.64 -22.66 26.64
C ILE A 35 12.60 -21.13 26.43
N ALA A 36 12.92 -20.36 27.47
CA ALA A 36 12.96 -18.89 27.38
C ALA A 36 14.02 -18.42 26.35
N LEU A 37 15.21 -19.04 26.32
CA LEU A 37 16.25 -18.72 25.34
C LEU A 37 15.81 -19.06 23.91
N ILE A 38 15.15 -20.19 23.71
CA ILE A 38 14.62 -20.58 22.39
C ILE A 38 13.54 -19.59 21.94
N ALA A 39 12.63 -19.19 22.84
CA ALA A 39 11.59 -18.21 22.54
C ALA A 39 12.17 -16.84 22.17
N ILE A 40 13.21 -16.39 22.89
CA ILE A 40 13.93 -15.15 22.57
C ILE A 40 14.63 -15.26 21.21
N ALA A 41 15.31 -16.37 20.92
CA ALA A 41 15.94 -16.59 19.62
C ALA A 41 14.93 -16.57 18.47
N PHE A 42 13.74 -17.16 18.65
CA PHE A 42 12.64 -17.10 17.68
C PHE A 42 12.07 -15.69 17.51
N ALA A 43 11.91 -14.95 18.60
CA ALA A 43 11.43 -13.57 18.56
C ALA A 43 12.42 -12.67 17.78
N ILE A 44 13.72 -12.83 18.03
CA ILE A 44 14.76 -12.10 17.30
C ILE A 44 14.77 -12.53 15.83
N GLY A 45 14.75 -13.83 15.54
CA GLY A 45 14.73 -14.33 14.16
C GLY A 45 13.54 -13.83 13.35
N SER A 46 12.33 -13.91 13.92
CA SER A 46 11.11 -13.42 13.26
C SER A 46 11.10 -11.90 13.05
N TRP A 47 11.65 -11.12 13.99
CA TRP A 47 11.83 -9.68 13.83
C TRP A 47 12.76 -9.33 12.65
N PHE A 48 13.89 -10.03 12.54
CA PHE A 48 14.84 -9.82 11.44
C PHE A 48 14.26 -10.21 10.08
N VAL A 49 13.56 -11.34 10.00
CA VAL A 49 12.90 -11.80 8.76
C VAL A 49 11.81 -10.81 8.31
N GLY A 50 11.02 -10.28 9.24
CA GLY A 50 9.99 -9.28 8.93
C GLY A 50 10.54 -7.95 8.39
N LYS A 51 11.73 -7.54 8.84
CA LYS A 51 12.42 -6.35 8.30
C LYS A 51 13.07 -6.59 6.95
N LEU A 52 13.58 -7.79 6.68
CA LEU A 52 14.26 -8.09 5.42
C LEU A 52 13.31 -8.32 4.24
N LEU A 53 12.09 -8.81 4.49
CA LEU A 53 11.10 -9.09 3.44
C LEU A 53 10.23 -7.87 3.06
N ARG A 54 10.08 -6.89 3.96
CA ARG A 54 9.36 -5.63 3.68
C ARG A 54 9.89 -4.81 2.49
N PRO A 55 11.21 -4.62 2.28
CA PRO A 55 11.70 -3.78 1.19
C PRO A 55 11.41 -4.35 -0.20
N ILE A 56 11.29 -5.68 -0.35
CA ILE A 56 11.11 -6.30 -1.68
C ILE A 56 9.74 -5.97 -2.28
N ASN A 57 8.70 -5.97 -1.45
CA ASN A 57 7.34 -5.67 -1.90
C ASN A 57 7.13 -4.17 -2.17
N LEU A 58 7.88 -3.28 -1.49
CA LEU A 58 7.81 -1.85 -1.76
C LEU A 58 8.45 -1.49 -3.10
N VAL A 59 9.63 -2.04 -3.39
CA VAL A 59 10.36 -1.75 -4.64
C VAL A 59 9.56 -2.20 -5.87
N SER A 60 8.93 -3.38 -5.82
CA SER A 60 8.13 -3.84 -6.97
C SER A 60 6.89 -2.97 -7.24
N ASN A 61 6.32 -2.36 -6.20
CA ASN A 61 5.15 -1.50 -6.35
C ASN A 61 5.56 -0.12 -6.88
N GLU A 62 6.67 0.43 -6.40
CA GLU A 62 7.21 1.70 -6.89
C GLU A 62 7.60 1.62 -8.38
N GLU A 63 8.20 0.52 -8.83
CA GLU A 63 8.53 0.34 -10.25
C GLU A 63 7.28 0.30 -11.13
N ARG A 64 6.24 -0.43 -10.70
CA ARG A 64 4.97 -0.50 -11.43
C ARG A 64 4.26 0.85 -11.50
N GLU A 65 4.29 1.62 -10.41
CA GLU A 65 3.72 2.97 -10.40
C GLU A 65 4.49 3.91 -11.32
N ARG A 66 5.82 3.85 -11.33
CA ARG A 66 6.65 4.63 -12.28
C ARG A 66 6.34 4.25 -13.72
N ASP A 67 6.29 2.96 -14.04
CA ASP A 67 6.00 2.49 -15.39
C ASP A 67 4.62 2.94 -15.86
N ARG A 68 3.61 2.89 -14.97
CA ARG A 68 2.27 3.38 -15.25
C ARG A 68 2.27 4.87 -15.55
N VAL A 69 2.90 5.68 -14.70
CA VAL A 69 2.96 7.14 -14.89
C VAL A 69 3.70 7.49 -16.18
N VAL A 70 4.79 6.79 -16.50
CA VAL A 70 5.53 6.99 -17.76
C VAL A 70 4.68 6.60 -18.97
N ALA A 71 3.91 5.52 -18.89
CA ALA A 71 3.00 5.11 -19.96
C ALA A 71 1.88 6.13 -20.18
N GLU A 72 1.26 6.61 -19.11
CA GLU A 72 0.23 7.66 -19.15
C GLU A 72 0.80 8.95 -19.76
N TYR A 73 1.97 9.40 -19.30
CA TYR A 73 2.63 10.59 -19.86
C TYR A 73 2.90 10.44 -21.37
N LYS A 74 3.42 9.29 -21.81
CA LYS A 74 3.65 9.02 -23.24
C LYS A 74 2.35 9.03 -24.04
N ALA A 75 1.26 8.49 -23.50
CA ALA A 75 -0.05 8.52 -24.14
C ALA A 75 -0.55 9.97 -24.31
N LEU A 76 -0.50 10.78 -23.25
CA LEU A 76 -0.87 12.20 -23.31
C LEU A 76 -0.02 12.98 -24.31
N CYS A 77 1.30 12.74 -24.37
CA CYS A 77 2.15 13.41 -25.34
C CYS A 77 1.76 13.08 -26.79
N ARG A 78 1.41 11.81 -27.07
CA ARG A 78 0.96 11.39 -28.41
C ARG A 78 -0.36 12.04 -28.78
N GLU A 79 -1.32 12.05 -27.84
CA GLU A 79 -2.62 12.69 -28.03
C GLU A 79 -2.46 14.20 -28.27
N ASN A 80 -1.65 14.88 -27.46
CA ASN A 80 -1.40 16.31 -27.62
C ASN A 80 -0.74 16.60 -28.98
N ALA A 81 0.24 15.79 -29.40
CA ALA A 81 0.85 15.93 -30.71
C ALA A 81 -0.15 15.72 -31.87
N GLN A 82 -1.06 14.75 -31.73
CA GLN A 82 -2.12 14.51 -32.71
C GLN A 82 -3.11 15.68 -32.76
N LEU A 83 -3.59 16.17 -31.61
CA LEU A 83 -4.49 17.31 -31.52
C LEU A 83 -3.86 18.57 -32.13
N ARG A 84 -2.57 18.82 -31.87
CA ARG A 84 -1.84 19.94 -32.50
C ARG A 84 -1.80 19.83 -34.02
N ARG A 85 -1.58 18.63 -34.57
CA ARG A 85 -1.62 18.39 -36.03
C ARG A 85 -3.01 18.64 -36.59
N GLN A 86 -4.05 18.13 -35.93
CA GLN A 86 -5.44 18.37 -36.34
C GLN A 86 -5.81 19.85 -36.32
N LEU A 87 -5.40 20.56 -35.26
CA LEU A 87 -5.64 21.99 -35.13
C LEU A 87 -4.92 22.76 -36.23
N HIS A 88 -3.65 22.45 -36.50
CA HIS A 88 -2.90 23.04 -37.60
C HIS A 88 -3.56 22.76 -38.95
N ASP A 89 -4.00 21.53 -39.21
CA ASP A 89 -4.70 21.18 -40.44
C ASP A 89 -5.98 22.00 -40.60
N LEU A 90 -6.81 22.10 -39.56
CA LEU A 90 -8.06 22.87 -39.56
C LEU A 90 -7.85 24.39 -39.73
N GLN A 91 -6.66 24.91 -39.40
CA GLN A 91 -6.31 26.31 -39.67
C GLN A 91 -5.97 26.55 -41.15
N THR A 92 -5.65 25.51 -41.91
CA THR A 92 -5.39 25.65 -43.35
C THR A 92 -6.68 25.65 -44.15
N ARG A 93 -6.71 26.40 -45.26
CA ARG A 93 -7.84 26.40 -46.20
C ARG A 93 -8.22 24.99 -46.67
N ARG A 94 -7.22 24.14 -46.96
CA ARG A 94 -7.43 22.73 -47.34
C ARG A 94 -8.04 21.88 -46.23
N GLY A 95 -7.73 22.17 -44.97
CA GLY A 95 -8.35 21.46 -43.84
C GLY A 95 -9.79 21.89 -43.63
N ILE A 96 -10.07 23.20 -43.73
CA ILE A 96 -11.44 23.73 -43.69
C ILE A 96 -12.29 23.12 -44.80
N GLU A 97 -11.80 23.10 -46.03
CA GLU A 97 -12.50 22.49 -47.17
C GLU A 97 -12.76 20.99 -46.95
N ARG A 98 -11.79 20.25 -46.38
CA ARG A 98 -11.98 18.83 -46.04
C ARG A 98 -13.06 18.62 -44.98
N GLU A 99 -13.04 19.41 -43.91
CA GLU A 99 -14.02 19.27 -42.83
C GLU A 99 -15.40 19.72 -43.27
N ALA A 100 -15.49 20.79 -44.06
CA ALA A 100 -16.72 21.24 -44.70
C ALA A 100 -17.32 20.14 -45.60
N ARG A 101 -16.50 19.45 -46.39
CA ARG A 101 -16.95 18.33 -47.23
C ARG A 101 -17.46 17.14 -46.41
N LYS A 102 -16.83 16.81 -45.27
CA LYS A 102 -17.34 15.76 -44.36
C LYS A 102 -18.73 16.10 -43.80
N LEU A 103 -19.01 17.38 -43.63
CA LEU A 103 -20.31 17.89 -43.18
C LEU A 103 -21.32 18.05 -44.35
N GLY A 104 -20.93 17.71 -45.58
CA GLY A 104 -21.79 17.78 -46.76
C GLY A 104 -21.84 19.14 -47.45
N PHE A 105 -20.99 20.09 -47.06
CA PHE A 105 -20.88 21.38 -47.76
C PHE A 105 -20.05 21.25 -49.05
N VAL A 106 -20.45 21.98 -50.09
CA VAL A 106 -19.80 22.04 -51.41
C VAL A 106 -19.47 23.48 -51.79
N MET A 107 -18.40 23.67 -52.57
CA MET A 107 -18.05 25.00 -53.06
C MET A 107 -19.02 25.48 -54.15
N PRO A 108 -19.19 26.81 -54.33
CA PRO A 108 -19.99 27.36 -55.42
C PRO A 108 -19.48 26.82 -56.77
N GLY A 109 -20.36 26.16 -57.53
CA GLY A 109 -20.03 25.54 -58.82
C GLY A 109 -19.67 24.05 -58.77
N GLU A 110 -19.54 23.44 -57.59
CA GLU A 110 -19.41 21.99 -57.43
C GLU A 110 -20.81 21.34 -57.27
N THR A 111 -21.04 20.18 -57.88
CA THR A 111 -22.29 19.39 -57.69
C THR A 111 -21.99 18.16 -56.84
N ALA A 112 -22.68 18.01 -55.70
CA ALA A 112 -22.55 16.82 -54.86
C ALA A 112 -23.33 15.65 -55.51
N VAL A 113 -22.61 14.63 -55.96
CA VAL A 113 -23.22 13.40 -56.48
C VAL A 113 -23.17 12.34 -55.39
N VAL A 114 -24.34 11.97 -54.86
CA VAL A 114 -24.48 10.83 -53.96
C VAL A 114 -24.64 9.59 -54.84
N VAL A 115 -23.62 8.71 -54.87
CA VAL A 115 -23.73 7.43 -55.56
C VAL A 115 -24.46 6.48 -54.61
N PRO A 116 -25.70 6.03 -54.93
CA PRO A 116 -26.35 5.01 -54.14
C PRO A 116 -25.50 3.73 -54.23
N GLU A 117 -25.19 3.12 -53.09
CA GLU A 117 -24.52 1.82 -53.10
C GLU A 117 -25.45 0.82 -53.80
N GLU A 118 -25.09 0.45 -55.03
CA GLU A 118 -25.71 -0.70 -55.68
C GLU A 118 -25.56 -1.89 -54.75
N SER A 119 -26.70 -2.44 -54.33
CA SER A 119 -26.77 -3.65 -53.52
C SER A 119 -25.97 -4.73 -54.24
N LYS A 120 -24.74 -4.97 -53.78
CA LYS A 120 -23.97 -6.16 -54.14
C LYS A 120 -24.77 -7.36 -53.64
N ARG A 121 -25.58 -7.93 -54.53
CA ARG A 121 -26.20 -9.25 -54.39
C ARG A 121 -25.20 -10.32 -54.75
#